data_AF-E3KAF2-F1
#
_entry.id   AF-E3KAF2-F1
#
_cell.length_a   1.000
_cell.length_b   1.000
_cell.length_c   1.000
_cell.angle_alpha   90.00
_cell.angle_beta   90.00
_cell.angle_gamma   90.00
#
_symmetry.space_group_name_H-M   'P 1'
#
loop_
_entity.id
_entity.type
_entity.pdbx_description
1 polymer ?
#
loop_
_entity_poly.entity_id
_entity_poly.type
_entity_poly.pdbx_seq_one_letter_code
_entity_poly.pdbx_strand_id
1 'polypeptide(L)'
;MKTVTCSHFSGHTPPTNTRKVNSIYSAVLPKSTSPLCRSVSSFTRTLLDLNTKSSEVWKICPSAQDFQIGCSLPSSVLIHPISQIPESAASLKSEKIPDLFRVLYLQDLSASGFPGATFAWEHPWESPWNQSIAQFILKHWRHAHQSGVFKIFYIDPIEASNNKLHMGTLHRWFLGRAEGLRLGRFSQVRQSKKKKSELQSKLRNQIQKHRQQTLSNLNITAEYKALFDTLGCSSETEKLPDKSLVKVPLSWRSTEFQLLAQQLDKIHIRKKMSTKGPKYTTNYTIENRRLDPISPISPAFSNVPTNLPINCYAPEYIKTLTDTQKILLNSKPAINFPALLNMIQIPCE
;
A
#
# COMPACT_ATOMS: atom_id res chain seq x y z
N MET A 1 17.62 10.83 -33.92
CA MET A 1 16.82 9.59 -34.05
C MET A 1 17.64 8.43 -33.48
N LYS A 2 17.19 7.82 -32.37
CA LYS A 2 17.70 6.53 -31.89
C LYS A 2 16.50 5.60 -31.77
N THR A 3 16.36 4.71 -32.74
CA THR A 3 15.45 3.57 -32.72
C THR A 3 15.94 2.59 -31.66
N VAL A 4 15.22 2.50 -30.54
CA VAL A 4 15.42 1.43 -29.56
C VAL A 4 14.37 0.37 -29.84
N THR A 5 14.70 -0.57 -30.72
CA THR A 5 14.04 -1.87 -30.82
C THR A 5 14.65 -2.80 -29.78
N CYS A 6 14.07 -2.83 -28.57
CA CYS A 6 14.38 -3.89 -27.61
C CYS A 6 13.26 -4.94 -27.70
N SER A 7 13.51 -6.03 -28.41
CA SER A 7 12.61 -7.17 -28.53
C SER A 7 12.61 -7.97 -27.22
N HIS A 8 11.79 -7.55 -26.26
CA HIS A 8 11.53 -8.31 -25.02
C HIS A 8 10.41 -9.33 -25.20
N PHE A 9 10.56 -10.27 -26.15
CA PHE A 9 9.62 -11.37 -26.30
C PHE A 9 10.38 -12.69 -26.44
N SER A 10 10.43 -13.45 -25.35
CA SER A 10 10.88 -14.86 -25.34
C SER A 10 9.69 -15.80 -25.06
N GLY A 11 8.57 -15.59 -25.78
CA GLY A 11 7.39 -16.44 -25.70
C GLY A 11 6.27 -15.95 -26.64
N HIS A 12 5.74 -16.83 -27.48
CA HIS A 12 4.67 -16.55 -28.45
C HIS A 12 3.28 -16.36 -27.81
N THR A 13 3.17 -16.42 -26.48
CA THR A 13 1.91 -16.28 -25.75
C THR A 13 1.84 -14.94 -25.00
N PRO A 14 0.75 -14.17 -25.18
CA PRO A 14 0.52 -12.96 -24.42
C PRO A 14 0.52 -13.24 -22.91
N PRO A 15 1.07 -12.34 -22.08
CA PRO A 15 1.11 -12.54 -20.64
C PRO A 15 -0.28 -12.43 -20.04
N THR A 16 -0.69 -13.46 -19.29
CA THR A 16 -1.98 -13.51 -18.59
C THR A 16 -1.90 -13.01 -17.15
N ASN A 17 -0.69 -12.91 -16.57
CA ASN A 17 -0.50 -12.44 -15.20
C ASN A 17 -0.41 -10.90 -15.14
N THR A 18 -1.28 -10.27 -14.34
CA THR A 18 -1.33 -8.82 -14.10
C THR A 18 0.04 -8.19 -13.77
N ARG A 19 0.91 -8.89 -13.03
CA ARG A 19 2.27 -8.41 -12.71
C ARG A 19 3.15 -8.31 -13.96
N LYS A 20 3.09 -9.32 -14.85
CA LYS A 20 3.85 -9.33 -16.12
C LYS A 20 3.32 -8.27 -17.07
N VAL A 21 1.99 -8.15 -17.20
CA VAL A 21 1.35 -7.09 -18.02
C VAL A 21 1.75 -5.70 -17.51
N ASN A 22 1.70 -5.46 -16.20
CA ASN A 22 2.15 -4.19 -15.61
C ASN A 22 3.63 -3.91 -15.85
N SER A 23 4.48 -4.94 -15.85
CA SER A 23 5.89 -4.78 -16.19
C SER A 23 6.05 -4.29 -17.63
N ILE A 24 5.34 -4.89 -18.59
CA ILE A 24 5.37 -4.43 -20.00
C ILE A 24 4.83 -3.01 -20.10
N TYR A 25 3.70 -2.70 -19.46
CA TYR A 25 3.14 -1.36 -19.48
C TYR A 25 4.04 -0.31 -18.83
N SER A 26 4.94 -0.68 -17.92
CA SER A 26 5.90 0.28 -17.36
C SER A 26 6.92 0.77 -18.38
N ALA A 27 7.14 0.04 -19.48
CA ALA A 27 8.04 0.43 -20.56
C ALA A 27 7.36 1.27 -21.65
N VAL A 28 6.03 1.14 -21.83
CA VAL A 28 5.32 1.73 -22.99
C VAL A 28 4.22 2.74 -22.62
N LEU A 29 3.75 2.75 -21.37
CA LEU A 29 2.76 3.72 -20.90
C LEU A 29 3.41 4.73 -19.93
N PRO A 30 2.88 5.96 -19.86
CA PRO A 30 3.26 6.91 -18.84
C PRO A 30 3.14 6.33 -17.42
N LYS A 31 3.94 6.85 -16.48
CA LYS A 31 3.86 6.45 -15.07
C LYS A 31 2.43 6.64 -14.56
N SER A 32 2.01 5.80 -13.60
CA SER A 32 0.67 5.89 -13.01
C SER A 32 0.38 7.25 -12.34
N THR A 33 1.43 8.00 -12.00
CA THR A 33 1.39 9.35 -11.43
C THR A 33 1.38 10.47 -12.48
N SER A 34 1.49 10.15 -13.77
CA SER A 34 1.45 11.15 -14.85
C SER A 34 0.09 11.87 -14.92
N PRO A 35 0.05 13.13 -15.41
CA PRO A 35 -1.17 13.86 -15.72
C PRO A 35 -2.28 13.04 -16.39
N LEU A 36 -1.98 12.37 -17.51
CA LEU A 36 -2.94 11.55 -18.24
C LEU A 36 -3.49 10.40 -17.38
N CYS A 37 -2.61 9.67 -16.71
CA CYS A 37 -3.03 8.52 -15.90
C CYS A 37 -3.88 8.93 -14.70
N ARG A 38 -3.57 10.08 -14.08
CA ARG A 38 -4.35 10.63 -12.98
C ARG A 38 -5.72 11.11 -13.46
N SER A 39 -5.81 11.77 -14.62
CA SER A 39 -7.09 12.24 -15.16
C SER A 39 -8.01 11.07 -15.54
N VAL A 40 -7.51 10.09 -16.30
CA VAL A 40 -8.26 8.87 -16.68
C VAL A 40 -8.70 8.11 -15.44
N SER A 41 -7.82 7.93 -14.45
CA SER A 41 -8.17 7.25 -13.19
C SER A 41 -9.22 8.03 -12.38
N SER A 42 -9.07 9.35 -12.22
CA SER A 42 -10.01 10.18 -11.45
C SER A 42 -11.39 10.16 -12.11
N PHE A 43 -11.43 10.31 -13.43
CA PHE A 43 -12.65 10.30 -14.21
C PHE A 43 -13.36 8.93 -14.17
N THR A 44 -12.62 7.85 -14.44
CA THR A 44 -13.15 6.48 -14.38
C THR A 44 -13.72 6.17 -12.98
N ARG A 45 -13.06 6.63 -11.91
CA ARG A 45 -13.57 6.47 -10.55
C ARG A 45 -14.89 7.20 -10.32
N THR A 46 -15.08 8.40 -10.87
CA THR A 46 -16.36 9.11 -10.77
C THR A 46 -17.43 8.42 -11.58
N LEU A 47 -17.17 8.06 -12.84
CA LEU A 47 -18.16 7.41 -13.70
C LEU A 47 -18.67 6.10 -13.12
N LEU A 48 -17.78 5.33 -12.50
CA LEU A 48 -18.13 4.04 -11.90
C LEU A 48 -18.59 4.15 -10.43
N ASP A 49 -18.61 5.34 -9.83
CA ASP A 49 -19.01 5.57 -8.42
C ASP A 49 -18.06 4.99 -7.35
N LEU A 50 -16.75 4.97 -7.63
CA LEU A 50 -15.71 4.57 -6.66
C LEU A 50 -15.34 5.67 -5.66
N ASN A 51 -15.83 6.89 -5.84
CA ASN A 51 -15.53 8.03 -4.97
C ASN A 51 -16.51 8.13 -3.79
N THR A 52 -17.67 7.49 -3.88
CA THR A 52 -18.63 7.36 -2.78
C THR A 52 -18.16 6.31 -1.78
N LYS A 53 -17.92 6.72 -0.52
CA LYS A 53 -17.27 5.87 0.52
C LYS A 53 -17.98 4.55 0.79
N SER A 54 -19.30 4.51 0.62
CA SER A 54 -20.17 3.35 0.86
C SER A 54 -20.64 2.66 -0.41
N SER A 55 -20.21 3.10 -1.60
CA SER A 55 -20.71 2.54 -2.84
C SER A 55 -20.10 1.18 -3.12
N GLU A 56 -20.99 0.21 -3.31
CA GLU A 56 -20.69 -1.13 -3.79
C GLU A 56 -21.12 -1.31 -5.26
N VAL A 57 -21.76 -0.29 -5.85
CA VAL A 57 -22.32 -0.33 -7.22
C VAL A 57 -21.26 -0.74 -8.23
N TRP A 58 -20.06 -0.17 -8.11
CA TRP A 58 -18.96 -0.45 -9.02
C TRP A 58 -18.50 -1.90 -9.03
N LYS A 59 -18.83 -2.70 -8.00
CA LYS A 59 -18.44 -4.12 -7.88
C LYS A 59 -19.48 -5.06 -8.48
N ILE A 60 -20.68 -4.56 -8.80
CA ILE A 60 -21.78 -5.37 -9.33
C ILE A 60 -21.39 -5.82 -10.74
N CYS A 61 -21.39 -7.14 -10.95
CA CYS A 61 -21.27 -7.76 -12.26
C CYS A 61 -22.66 -7.83 -12.92
N PRO A 62 -22.73 -7.73 -14.26
CA PRO A 62 -23.99 -7.90 -14.97
C PRO A 62 -24.57 -9.31 -14.76
N SER A 63 -25.89 -9.43 -14.88
CA SER A 63 -26.52 -10.75 -15.00
C SER A 63 -26.07 -11.43 -16.30
N ALA A 64 -26.25 -12.75 -16.40
CA ALA A 64 -25.92 -13.48 -17.63
C ALA A 64 -26.72 -12.95 -18.84
N GLN A 65 -27.98 -12.58 -18.62
CA GLN A 65 -28.85 -12.01 -19.64
C GLN A 65 -28.36 -10.63 -20.08
N ASP A 66 -28.09 -9.72 -19.12
CA ASP A 66 -27.58 -8.39 -19.44
C ASP A 66 -26.24 -8.49 -20.15
N PHE A 67 -25.33 -9.36 -19.69
CA PHE A 67 -24.04 -9.58 -20.31
C PHE A 67 -24.18 -9.97 -21.80
N GLN A 68 -25.08 -10.90 -22.12
CA GLN A 68 -25.36 -11.30 -23.50
C GLN A 68 -25.92 -10.15 -24.34
N ILE A 69 -26.90 -9.41 -23.81
CA ILE A 69 -27.48 -8.24 -24.47
C ILE A 69 -26.38 -7.21 -24.78
N GLY A 70 -25.60 -6.82 -23.76
CA GLY A 70 -24.55 -5.82 -23.91
C GLY A 70 -23.43 -6.27 -24.85
N CYS A 71 -23.11 -7.56 -24.90
CA CYS A 71 -22.13 -8.10 -25.86
C CYS A 71 -22.64 -8.12 -27.30
N SER A 72 -23.95 -8.11 -27.51
CA SER A 72 -24.58 -8.20 -28.83
C SER A 72 -24.88 -6.82 -29.44
N LEU A 73 -24.67 -5.73 -28.69
CA LEU A 73 -24.93 -4.39 -29.18
C LEU A 73 -23.93 -3.98 -30.29
N PRO A 74 -24.39 -3.32 -31.36
CA PRO A 74 -23.53 -2.87 -32.44
C PRO A 74 -22.65 -1.70 -31.99
N SER A 75 -21.48 -1.52 -32.61
CA SER A 75 -20.57 -0.42 -32.27
C SER A 75 -21.15 0.99 -32.52
N SER A 76 -22.23 1.10 -33.30
CA SER A 76 -22.93 2.36 -33.56
C SER A 76 -23.47 3.04 -32.29
N VAL A 77 -23.73 2.29 -31.22
CA VAL A 77 -24.15 2.85 -29.93
C VAL A 77 -23.12 3.83 -29.33
N LEU A 78 -21.84 3.70 -29.69
CA LEU A 78 -20.79 4.59 -29.23
C LEU A 78 -20.83 5.97 -29.91
N ILE A 79 -21.61 6.13 -30.97
CA ILE A 79 -21.69 7.36 -31.78
C ILE A 79 -22.75 8.33 -31.24
N HIS A 80 -23.63 7.88 -30.33
CA HIS A 80 -24.67 8.74 -29.75
C HIS A 80 -24.08 10.04 -29.15
N PRO A 81 -24.69 11.21 -29.41
CA PRO A 81 -24.17 12.47 -28.91
C PRO A 81 -24.26 12.54 -27.37
N ILE A 82 -23.23 13.08 -26.73
CA ILE A 82 -23.24 13.37 -25.29
C ILE A 82 -23.81 14.77 -25.08
N SER A 83 -24.68 14.93 -24.08
CA SER A 83 -25.20 16.24 -23.68
C SER A 83 -24.09 17.25 -23.38
N GLN A 84 -24.40 18.54 -23.58
CA GLN A 84 -23.45 19.61 -23.34
C GLN A 84 -23.03 19.67 -21.85
N ILE A 85 -21.75 19.87 -21.62
CA ILE A 85 -21.20 20.05 -20.27
C ILE A 85 -21.43 21.51 -19.84
N PRO A 86 -22.12 21.77 -18.71
CA PRO A 86 -22.27 23.12 -18.18
C PRO A 86 -20.92 23.76 -17.87
N GLU A 87 -20.78 25.07 -18.11
CA GLU A 87 -19.52 25.80 -17.86
C GLU A 87 -19.04 25.67 -16.40
N SER A 88 -19.98 25.61 -15.45
CA SER A 88 -19.68 25.40 -14.03
C SER A 88 -18.97 24.06 -13.74
N ALA A 89 -19.13 23.06 -14.60
CA ALA A 89 -18.47 21.75 -14.51
C ALA A 89 -17.18 21.66 -15.37
N ALA A 90 -16.97 22.61 -16.28
CA ALA A 90 -15.79 22.69 -17.15
C ALA A 90 -14.56 23.27 -16.45
N SER A 91 -14.74 24.14 -15.45
CA SER A 91 -13.64 24.78 -14.71
C SER A 91 -13.43 24.13 -13.34
N LEU A 92 -12.57 23.12 -13.29
CA LEU A 92 -12.25 22.44 -12.03
C LEU A 92 -11.28 23.24 -11.16
N LYS A 93 -11.63 23.42 -9.87
CA LYS A 93 -10.74 24.00 -8.85
C LYS A 93 -9.78 22.97 -8.22
N SER A 94 -10.00 21.69 -8.48
CA SER A 94 -9.19 20.57 -7.96
C SER A 94 -9.27 19.38 -8.92
N GLU A 95 -8.42 18.36 -8.75
CA GLU A 95 -8.47 17.13 -9.55
C GLU A 95 -9.70 16.23 -9.25
N LYS A 96 -10.62 16.69 -8.39
CA LYS A 96 -11.90 16.02 -8.12
C LYS A 96 -12.86 16.26 -9.29
N ILE A 97 -13.26 15.17 -9.95
CA ILE A 97 -14.25 15.19 -11.03
C ILE A 97 -15.67 15.28 -10.44
N PRO A 98 -16.52 16.23 -10.87
CA PRO A 98 -17.90 16.38 -10.43
C PRO A 98 -18.78 15.16 -10.74
N ASP A 99 -19.75 14.87 -9.87
CA ASP A 99 -20.66 13.73 -10.04
C ASP A 99 -21.60 13.88 -11.25
N LEU A 100 -21.75 15.10 -11.79
CA LEU A 100 -22.46 15.35 -13.04
C LEU A 100 -21.97 14.45 -14.19
N PHE A 101 -20.67 14.17 -14.28
CA PHE A 101 -20.14 13.30 -15.32
C PHE A 101 -20.66 11.88 -15.23
N ARG A 102 -20.96 11.38 -14.02
CA ARG A 102 -21.63 10.09 -13.85
C ARG A 102 -23.07 10.15 -14.36
N VAL A 103 -23.80 11.24 -14.11
CA VAL A 103 -25.16 11.42 -14.61
C VAL A 103 -25.19 11.37 -16.14
N LEU A 104 -24.29 12.13 -16.80
CA LEU A 104 -24.17 12.14 -18.27
C LEU A 104 -23.81 10.76 -18.83
N TYR A 105 -22.90 10.03 -18.17
CA TYR A 105 -22.52 8.68 -18.54
C TYR A 105 -23.69 7.69 -18.46
N LEU A 106 -24.47 7.73 -17.38
CA LEU A 106 -25.63 6.86 -17.21
C LEU A 106 -26.74 7.18 -18.22
N GLN A 107 -26.96 8.46 -18.54
CA GLN A 107 -27.91 8.88 -19.58
C GLN A 107 -27.50 8.34 -20.96
N ASP A 108 -26.23 8.46 -21.33
CA ASP A 108 -25.72 7.98 -22.61
C ASP A 108 -25.81 6.44 -22.74
N LEU A 109 -25.48 5.70 -21.67
CA LEU A 109 -25.67 4.24 -21.63
C LEU A 109 -27.14 3.85 -21.80
N SER A 110 -28.05 4.54 -21.10
CA SER A 110 -29.49 4.28 -21.18
C SER A 110 -30.04 4.60 -22.57
N ALA A 111 -29.67 5.73 -23.16
CA ALA A 111 -30.05 6.10 -24.52
C ALA A 111 -29.48 5.13 -25.57
N SER A 112 -28.37 4.48 -25.25
CA SER A 112 -27.72 3.46 -26.06
C SER A 112 -28.28 2.04 -25.88
N GLY A 113 -29.25 1.86 -24.98
CA GLY A 113 -29.80 0.55 -24.63
C GLY A 113 -28.80 -0.40 -23.96
N PHE A 114 -27.69 0.12 -23.41
CA PHE A 114 -26.67 -0.70 -22.75
C PHE A 114 -27.13 -1.05 -21.32
N PRO A 115 -27.23 -2.34 -20.95
CA PRO A 115 -27.96 -2.77 -19.75
C PRO A 115 -27.14 -2.65 -18.44
N GLY A 116 -25.98 -1.99 -18.46
CA GLY A 116 -25.12 -1.86 -17.30
C GLY A 116 -24.20 -0.65 -17.33
N ALA A 117 -23.67 -0.29 -16.16
CA ALA A 117 -22.84 0.91 -15.99
C ALA A 117 -21.39 0.62 -15.57
N THR A 118 -21.05 -0.65 -15.36
CA THR A 118 -19.79 -1.10 -14.76
C THR A 118 -19.14 -2.19 -15.60
N PHE A 119 -17.85 -2.42 -15.36
CA PHE A 119 -17.16 -3.55 -15.95
C PHE A 119 -17.71 -4.87 -15.41
N ALA A 120 -17.73 -5.89 -16.26
CA ALA A 120 -17.95 -7.27 -15.89
C ALA A 120 -16.62 -7.84 -15.35
N TRP A 121 -16.38 -7.67 -14.05
CA TRP A 121 -15.07 -7.94 -13.42
C TRP A 121 -14.62 -9.41 -13.47
N GLU A 122 -15.56 -10.32 -13.64
CA GLU A 122 -15.32 -11.77 -13.77
C GLU A 122 -14.95 -12.16 -15.20
N HIS A 123 -15.14 -11.26 -16.17
CA HIS A 123 -14.83 -11.49 -17.57
C HIS A 123 -13.51 -10.80 -17.96
N PRO A 124 -12.81 -11.32 -18.98
CA PRO A 124 -11.57 -10.72 -19.46
C PRO A 124 -11.80 -9.31 -20.02
N TRP A 125 -10.72 -8.53 -20.07
CA TRP A 125 -10.73 -7.20 -20.67
C TRP A 125 -11.26 -7.22 -22.11
N GLU A 126 -10.91 -8.27 -22.85
CA GLU A 126 -11.23 -8.51 -24.25
C GLU A 126 -12.70 -8.85 -24.49
N SER A 127 -13.50 -9.07 -23.45
CA SER A 127 -14.93 -9.33 -23.62
C SER A 127 -15.61 -8.12 -24.28
N PRO A 128 -16.59 -8.33 -25.20
CA PRO A 128 -17.30 -7.23 -25.85
C PRO A 128 -17.91 -6.25 -24.85
N TRP A 129 -18.46 -6.75 -23.74
CA TRP A 129 -18.94 -5.93 -22.62
C TRP A 129 -17.88 -4.97 -22.09
N ASN A 130 -16.71 -5.48 -21.69
CA ASN A 130 -15.66 -4.68 -21.08
C ASN A 130 -15.03 -3.71 -22.09
N GLN A 131 -14.92 -4.11 -23.36
CA GLN A 131 -14.53 -3.20 -24.44
C GLN A 131 -15.55 -2.06 -24.63
N SER A 132 -16.85 -2.35 -24.64
CA SER A 132 -17.89 -1.33 -24.76
C SER A 132 -17.87 -0.35 -23.59
N ILE A 133 -17.82 -0.83 -22.35
CA ILE A 133 -17.68 0.04 -21.15
C ILE A 133 -16.42 0.90 -21.24
N ALA A 134 -15.28 0.32 -21.65
CA ALA A 134 -14.05 1.08 -21.83
C ALA A 134 -14.20 2.20 -22.88
N GLN A 135 -14.85 1.91 -24.00
CA GLN A 135 -15.10 2.90 -25.04
C GLN A 135 -16.06 4.00 -24.58
N PHE A 136 -17.14 3.68 -23.86
CA PHE A 136 -18.01 4.70 -23.26
C PHE A 136 -17.24 5.60 -22.29
N ILE A 137 -16.43 5.02 -21.39
CA ILE A 137 -15.60 5.81 -20.46
C ILE A 137 -14.68 6.75 -21.23
N LEU A 138 -13.99 6.27 -22.27
CA LEU A 138 -13.08 7.10 -23.06
C LEU A 138 -13.79 8.11 -23.96
N LYS A 139 -14.99 7.80 -24.46
CA LYS A 139 -15.86 8.73 -25.18
C LYS A 139 -16.19 9.93 -24.29
N HIS A 140 -16.66 9.67 -23.07
CA HIS A 140 -16.95 10.71 -22.08
C HIS A 140 -15.70 11.46 -21.62
N TRP A 141 -14.57 10.77 -21.46
CA TRP A 141 -13.30 11.42 -21.11
C TRP A 141 -12.84 12.37 -22.22
N ARG A 142 -12.91 11.98 -23.50
CA ARG A 142 -12.53 12.85 -24.62
C ARG A 142 -13.43 14.07 -24.72
N HIS A 143 -14.74 13.89 -24.54
CA HIS A 143 -15.71 14.99 -24.50
C HIS A 143 -15.38 16.00 -23.38
N ALA A 144 -15.14 15.49 -22.16
CA ALA A 144 -14.72 16.31 -21.04
C ALA A 144 -13.38 17.03 -21.29
N HIS A 145 -12.41 16.35 -21.92
CA HIS A 145 -11.13 16.95 -22.29
C HIS A 145 -11.30 18.11 -23.29
N GLN A 146 -12.11 17.92 -24.33
CA GLN A 146 -12.43 18.94 -25.33
C GLN A 146 -13.12 20.15 -24.72
N SER A 147 -13.99 19.94 -23.72
CA SER A 147 -14.61 21.01 -22.94
C SER A 147 -13.68 21.65 -21.89
N GLY A 148 -12.41 21.25 -21.82
CA GLY A 148 -11.41 21.87 -20.94
C GLY A 148 -11.43 21.41 -19.48
N VAL A 149 -12.17 20.35 -19.15
CA VAL A 149 -12.35 19.84 -17.78
C VAL A 149 -11.00 19.45 -17.13
N PHE A 150 -10.07 18.93 -17.93
CA PHE A 150 -8.79 18.42 -17.41
C PHE A 150 -7.64 19.41 -17.44
N LYS A 151 -7.88 20.72 -17.65
CA LYS A 151 -6.82 21.75 -17.67
C LYS A 151 -5.91 21.69 -16.44
N ILE A 152 -6.48 21.45 -15.25
CA ILE A 152 -5.74 21.37 -13.98
C ILE A 152 -4.76 20.18 -13.89
N PHE A 153 -4.94 19.15 -14.72
CA PHE A 153 -4.04 17.99 -14.71
C PHE A 153 -2.74 18.26 -15.46
N TYR A 154 -2.69 19.27 -16.33
CA TYR A 154 -1.56 19.58 -17.22
C TYR A 154 -1.15 18.39 -18.10
N ILE A 155 -2.13 17.86 -18.85
CA ILE A 155 -1.90 16.73 -19.76
C ILE A 155 -1.12 17.21 -20.98
N ASP A 156 -0.09 16.45 -21.36
CA ASP A 156 0.66 16.68 -22.60
C ASP A 156 -0.29 16.55 -23.81
N PRO A 157 -0.37 17.54 -24.72
CA PRO A 157 -1.20 17.47 -25.92
C PRO A 157 -0.95 16.25 -26.82
N ILE A 158 0.29 15.75 -26.87
CA ILE A 158 0.67 14.54 -27.63
C ILE A 158 0.04 13.32 -26.94
N GLU A 159 0.08 13.26 -25.61
CA GLU A 159 -0.57 12.19 -24.86
C GLU A 159 -2.09 12.26 -25.00
N ALA A 160 -2.68 13.47 -24.91
CA ALA A 160 -4.12 13.72 -24.97
C ALA A 160 -4.77 13.41 -26.32
N SER A 161 -3.98 13.35 -27.40
CA SER A 161 -4.43 12.97 -28.75
C SER A 161 -4.21 11.48 -29.04
N ASN A 162 -3.55 10.73 -28.14
CA ASN A 162 -3.14 9.37 -28.39
C ASN A 162 -4.15 8.34 -27.84
N ASN A 163 -5.05 7.88 -28.72
CA ASN A 163 -6.06 6.88 -28.38
C ASN A 163 -5.49 5.56 -27.83
N LYS A 164 -4.31 5.14 -28.28
CA LYS A 164 -3.67 3.91 -27.79
C LYS A 164 -3.21 4.07 -26.34
N LEU A 165 -2.68 5.25 -25.98
CA LEU A 165 -2.31 5.56 -24.60
C LEU A 165 -3.54 5.59 -23.68
N HIS A 166 -4.66 6.15 -24.13
CA HIS A 166 -5.90 6.17 -23.36
C HIS A 166 -6.41 4.76 -23.05
N MET A 167 -6.51 3.92 -24.09
CA MET A 167 -6.93 2.52 -23.94
C MET A 167 -5.97 1.71 -23.07
N GLY A 168 -4.66 1.82 -23.29
CA GLY A 168 -3.67 1.14 -22.46
C GLY A 168 -3.71 1.59 -21.00
N THR A 169 -3.89 2.89 -20.76
CA THR A 169 -4.02 3.46 -19.41
C THR A 169 -5.25 2.91 -18.69
N LEU A 170 -6.41 2.86 -19.38
CA LEU A 170 -7.63 2.31 -18.83
C LEU A 170 -7.54 0.79 -18.61
N HIS A 171 -6.90 0.05 -19.52
CA HIS A 171 -6.66 -1.38 -19.36
C HIS A 171 -5.78 -1.67 -18.13
N ARG A 172 -4.65 -0.95 -17.97
CA ARG A 172 -3.79 -1.06 -16.79
C ARG A 172 -4.57 -0.77 -15.50
N TRP A 173 -5.45 0.23 -15.53
CA TRP A 173 -6.33 0.55 -14.41
C TRP A 173 -7.32 -0.59 -14.12
N PHE A 174 -7.99 -1.12 -15.14
CA PHE A 174 -8.93 -2.25 -15.04
C PHE A 174 -8.27 -3.48 -14.42
N LEU A 175 -7.11 -3.92 -14.94
CA LEU A 175 -6.40 -5.09 -14.42
C LEU A 175 -6.03 -4.93 -12.94
N GLY A 176 -5.57 -3.74 -12.54
CA GLY A 176 -5.25 -3.45 -11.15
C GLY A 176 -6.48 -3.52 -10.23
N ARG A 177 -7.66 -3.13 -10.74
CA ARG A 177 -8.93 -3.19 -10.01
C ARG A 177 -9.51 -4.60 -9.96
N ALA A 178 -9.61 -5.30 -11.09
CA ALA A 178 -10.07 -6.67 -11.17
C ALA A 178 -9.25 -7.60 -10.27
N GLU A 179 -7.92 -7.49 -10.32
CA GLU A 179 -7.02 -8.23 -9.43
C GLU A 179 -7.24 -7.87 -7.95
N GLY A 180 -7.56 -6.61 -7.66
CA GLY A 180 -7.91 -6.17 -6.32
C GLY A 180 -9.21 -6.80 -5.81
N LEU A 181 -10.22 -6.94 -6.66
CA LEU A 181 -11.48 -7.63 -6.35
C LEU A 181 -11.27 -9.12 -6.13
N ARG A 182 -10.60 -9.78 -7.08
CA ARG A 182 -10.26 -11.22 -7.01
C ARG A 182 -9.50 -11.59 -5.74
N LEU A 183 -8.57 -10.74 -5.33
CA LEU A 183 -7.81 -10.94 -4.09
C LEU A 183 -8.56 -10.46 -2.83
N GLY A 184 -9.75 -9.87 -2.95
CA GLY A 184 -10.48 -9.31 -1.81
C GLY A 184 -9.77 -8.13 -1.13
N ARG A 185 -8.93 -7.38 -1.86
CA ARG A 185 -8.21 -6.18 -1.33
C ARG A 185 -9.17 -5.10 -0.84
N PHE A 186 -10.39 -5.09 -1.38
CA PHE A 186 -11.43 -4.12 -1.04
C PHE A 186 -12.37 -4.60 0.07
N SER A 187 -12.21 -5.82 0.61
CA SER A 187 -13.01 -6.28 1.75
C SER A 187 -12.64 -5.50 3.02
N GLN A 188 -13.64 -5.17 3.84
CA GLN A 188 -13.42 -4.44 5.09
C GLN A 188 -12.48 -5.22 6.04
N VAL A 189 -12.64 -6.54 6.10
CA VAL A 189 -11.81 -7.45 6.91
C VAL A 189 -10.34 -7.40 6.50
N ARG A 190 -10.04 -7.45 5.19
CA ARG A 190 -8.65 -7.39 4.73
C ARG A 190 -8.06 -6.00 4.93
N GLN A 191 -8.84 -4.95 4.69
CA GLN A 191 -8.41 -3.57 4.92
C GLN A 191 -8.09 -3.30 6.39
N SER A 192 -8.91 -3.79 7.33
CA SER A 192 -8.67 -3.62 8.76
C SER A 192 -7.42 -4.39 9.22
N LYS A 193 -7.25 -5.65 8.79
CA LYS A 193 -6.03 -6.44 9.04
C LYS A 193 -4.78 -5.75 8.50
N LYS A 194 -4.83 -5.23 7.27
CA LYS A 194 -3.73 -4.47 6.66
C LYS A 194 -3.40 -3.22 7.46
N LYS A 195 -4.40 -2.41 7.85
CA LYS A 195 -4.19 -1.22 8.69
C LYS A 195 -3.56 -1.56 10.04
N LYS A 196 -3.99 -2.65 10.70
CA LYS A 196 -3.40 -3.13 11.96
C LYS A 196 -1.92 -3.50 11.74
N SER A 197 -1.63 -4.29 10.70
CA SER A 197 -0.26 -4.71 10.35
C SER A 197 0.66 -3.52 10.00
N GLU A 198 0.19 -2.56 9.21
CA GLU A 198 0.94 -1.35 8.86
C GLU A 198 1.24 -0.49 10.08
N LEU A 199 0.27 -0.33 10.99
CA LEU A 199 0.47 0.39 12.24
C LEU A 199 1.54 -0.30 13.10
N GLN A 200 1.44 -1.61 13.29
CA GLN A 200 2.43 -2.38 14.04
C GLN A 200 3.83 -2.26 13.43
N SER A 201 3.95 -2.38 12.10
CA SER A 201 5.23 -2.22 11.40
C SER A 201 5.80 -0.81 11.56
N LYS A 202 4.98 0.24 11.48
CA LYS A 202 5.43 1.63 11.70
C LYS A 202 5.97 1.83 13.12
N LEU A 203 5.26 1.32 14.13
CA LEU A 203 5.69 1.41 15.52
C LEU A 203 7.01 0.67 15.75
N ARG A 204 7.15 -0.55 15.22
CA ARG A 204 8.39 -1.32 15.27
C ARG A 204 9.57 -0.59 14.62
N ASN A 205 9.38 -0.11 13.40
CA ASN A 205 10.42 0.62 12.66
C ASN A 205 10.88 1.85 13.44
N GLN A 206 9.95 2.56 14.07
CA GLN A 206 10.26 3.76 14.85
C GLN A 206 11.08 3.43 16.10
N ILE A 207 10.65 2.45 16.91
CA ILE A 207 11.39 2.00 18.11
C ILE A 207 12.78 1.47 17.72
N GLN A 208 12.86 0.69 16.65
CA GLN A 208 14.14 0.18 16.15
C GLN A 208 15.09 1.32 15.80
N LYS A 209 14.60 2.29 15.00
CA LYS A 209 15.39 3.46 14.60
C LYS A 209 15.85 4.26 15.82
N HIS A 210 15.00 4.44 16.82
CA HIS A 210 15.38 5.14 18.05
C HIS A 210 16.51 4.43 18.80
N ARG A 211 16.43 3.10 18.94
CA ARG A 211 17.47 2.30 19.61
C ARG A 211 18.78 2.28 18.84
N GLN A 212 18.73 2.09 17.53
CA GLN A 212 19.92 2.18 16.66
C GLN A 212 20.55 3.57 16.72
N GLN A 213 19.75 4.63 16.72
CA GLN A 213 20.25 6.00 16.88
C GLN A 213 20.92 6.20 18.24
N THR A 214 20.33 5.68 19.32
CA THR A 214 20.96 5.73 20.65
C THR A 214 22.29 4.99 20.65
N LEU A 215 22.33 3.74 20.17
CA LEU A 215 23.56 2.94 20.09
C LEU A 215 24.64 3.58 19.19
N SER A 216 24.24 4.19 18.08
CA SER A 216 25.17 4.82 17.13
C SER A 216 25.95 5.97 17.75
N ASN A 217 25.32 6.71 18.68
CA ASN A 217 25.94 7.83 19.39
C ASN A 217 26.87 7.38 20.52
N LEU A 218 26.90 6.09 20.87
CA LEU A 218 27.78 5.56 21.90
C LEU A 218 29.13 5.15 21.29
N ASN A 219 30.19 5.30 22.08
CA ASN A 219 31.52 4.83 21.74
C ASN A 219 31.67 3.33 22.06
N ILE A 220 30.94 2.50 21.31
CA ILE A 220 30.91 1.04 21.44
C ILE A 220 31.25 0.37 20.11
N THR A 221 31.59 -0.92 20.15
CA THR A 221 31.96 -1.71 18.97
C THR A 221 30.82 -1.80 17.96
N ALA A 222 31.16 -2.00 16.69
CA ALA A 222 30.18 -2.19 15.61
C ALA A 222 29.24 -3.38 15.87
N GLU A 223 29.75 -4.43 16.50
CA GLU A 223 28.96 -5.60 16.89
C GLU A 223 27.80 -5.22 17.84
N TYR A 224 28.06 -4.39 18.85
CA TYR A 224 27.03 -3.94 19.78
C TYR A 224 26.02 -2.99 19.12
N LYS A 225 26.47 -2.18 18.16
CA LYS A 225 25.58 -1.29 17.38
C LYS A 225 24.58 -2.08 16.52
N ALA A 226 24.97 -3.27 16.06
CA ALA A 226 24.17 -4.11 15.19
C ALA A 226 23.04 -4.91 15.89
N LEU A 227 22.98 -4.93 17.22
CA LEU A 227 22.02 -5.77 17.99
C LEU A 227 20.55 -5.52 17.64
N PHE A 228 20.21 -4.30 17.20
CA PHE A 228 18.85 -3.92 16.80
C PHE A 228 18.70 -3.67 15.30
N ASP A 229 19.58 -4.23 14.45
CA ASP A 229 19.49 -4.08 12.98
C ASP A 229 18.33 -4.82 12.34
N THR A 230 17.89 -5.90 12.98
CA THR A 230 16.71 -6.66 12.57
C THR A 230 15.47 -6.12 13.26
N LEU A 231 14.39 -5.88 12.50
CA LEU A 231 13.13 -5.36 13.04
C LEU A 231 12.54 -6.19 14.18
N GLY A 232 12.65 -7.52 14.08
CA GLY A 232 12.19 -8.44 15.12
C GLY A 232 12.94 -8.31 16.44
N CYS A 233 14.11 -7.65 16.47
CA CYS A 233 14.84 -7.34 17.70
C CYS A 233 14.19 -6.20 18.50
N SER A 234 13.15 -5.54 17.99
CA SER A 234 12.38 -4.55 18.75
C SER A 234 11.06 -5.13 19.24
N SER A 235 10.70 -4.82 20.49
CA SER A 235 9.46 -5.33 21.08
C SER A 235 8.24 -4.87 20.30
N GLU A 236 7.29 -5.77 20.14
CA GLU A 236 5.99 -5.47 19.57
C GLU A 236 5.22 -4.47 20.45
N THR A 237 4.35 -3.67 19.82
CA THR A 237 3.48 -2.71 20.51
C THR A 237 2.06 -2.94 20.04
N GLU A 238 1.17 -3.27 20.97
CA GLU A 238 -0.25 -3.41 20.71
C GLU A 238 -1.01 -2.13 21.09
N LYS A 239 -2.03 -1.79 20.30
CA LYS A 239 -2.95 -0.70 20.60
C LYS A 239 -4.28 -1.30 21.06
N LEU A 240 -4.67 -0.99 22.30
CA LEU A 240 -5.93 -1.45 22.88
C LEU A 240 -7.14 -0.62 22.35
N PRO A 241 -8.39 -1.07 22.56
CA PRO A 241 -9.59 -0.36 22.11
C PRO A 241 -9.71 1.08 22.65
N ASP A 242 -9.22 1.31 23.88
CA ASP A 242 -9.13 2.62 24.54
C ASP A 242 -8.02 3.54 23.96
N LYS A 243 -7.30 3.06 22.93
CA LYS A 243 -6.17 3.71 22.24
C LYS A 243 -4.87 3.74 23.05
N SER A 244 -4.81 3.12 24.23
CA SER A 244 -3.57 2.94 24.96
C SER A 244 -2.60 2.04 24.17
N LEU A 245 -1.30 2.23 24.39
CA LEU A 245 -0.26 1.43 23.79
C LEU A 245 0.31 0.49 24.85
N VAL A 246 0.51 -0.76 24.52
CA VAL A 246 1.05 -1.76 25.44
C VAL A 246 2.27 -2.42 24.82
N LYS A 247 3.32 -2.59 25.61
CA LYS A 247 4.50 -3.35 25.20
C LYS A 247 4.17 -4.85 25.23
N VAL A 248 4.43 -5.55 24.14
CA VAL A 248 4.30 -7.01 24.11
C VAL A 248 5.68 -7.62 24.44
N PRO A 249 5.79 -8.45 25.50
CA PRO A 249 7.03 -9.16 25.78
C PRO A 249 7.33 -10.18 24.69
N LEU A 250 8.63 -10.40 24.47
CA LEU A 250 9.12 -11.38 23.51
C LEU A 250 9.69 -12.56 24.31
N SER A 251 8.99 -13.69 24.33
CA SER A 251 9.38 -14.85 25.14
C SER A 251 10.74 -15.45 24.74
N TRP A 252 11.19 -15.21 23.50
CA TRP A 252 12.52 -15.64 23.05
C TRP A 252 13.66 -14.80 23.60
N ARG A 253 13.39 -13.58 24.10
CA ARG A 253 14.42 -12.62 24.46
C ARG A 253 14.91 -12.87 25.89
N SER A 254 16.22 -13.01 26.06
CA SER A 254 16.88 -13.08 27.38
C SER A 254 16.60 -11.84 28.23
N THR A 255 16.65 -11.99 29.56
CA THR A 255 16.49 -10.89 30.52
C THR A 255 17.49 -9.74 30.29
N GLU A 256 18.76 -10.07 29.98
CA GLU A 256 19.83 -9.10 29.76
C GLU A 256 19.59 -8.28 28.50
N PHE A 257 19.21 -8.93 27.40
CA PHE A 257 18.87 -8.23 26.17
C PHE A 257 17.60 -7.37 26.33
N GLN A 258 16.64 -7.81 27.13
CA GLN A 258 15.46 -7.02 27.47
C GLN A 258 15.84 -5.79 28.32
N LEU A 259 16.75 -5.93 29.28
CA LEU A 259 17.25 -4.83 30.09
C LEU A 259 17.99 -3.80 29.23
N LEU A 260 18.84 -4.25 28.30
CA LEU A 260 19.49 -3.38 27.32
C LEU A 260 18.46 -2.57 26.54
N ALA A 261 17.42 -3.22 26.00
CA ALA A 261 16.35 -2.56 25.28
C ALA A 261 15.63 -1.49 26.12
N GLN A 262 15.38 -1.77 27.42
CA GLN A 262 14.77 -0.82 28.35
C GLN A 262 15.69 0.38 28.64
N GLN A 263 17.00 0.18 28.78
CA GLN A 263 17.95 1.26 29.01
C GLN A 263 18.06 2.19 27.79
N LEU A 264 18.10 1.63 26.58
CA LEU A 264 18.07 2.41 25.35
C LEU A 264 16.79 3.23 25.21
N ASP A 265 15.64 2.65 25.57
CA ASP A 265 14.36 3.35 25.60
C ASP A 265 14.40 4.53 26.60
N LYS A 266 14.96 4.34 27.81
CA LYS A 266 15.12 5.40 28.83
C LYS A 266 16.03 6.54 28.35
N ILE A 267 17.16 6.23 27.71
CA ILE A 267 18.07 7.25 27.17
C ILE A 267 17.37 8.06 26.08
N HIS A 268 16.63 7.39 25.19
CA HIS A 268 15.86 8.06 24.16
C HIS A 268 14.82 9.02 24.76
N ILE A 269 14.07 8.56 25.77
CA ILE A 269 13.08 9.38 26.49
C ILE A 269 13.74 10.61 27.11
N ARG A 270 14.85 10.45 27.83
CA ARG A 270 15.60 11.57 28.44
C ARG A 270 16.06 12.58 27.39
N LYS A 271 16.64 12.11 26.28
CA LYS A 271 17.05 12.96 25.16
C LYS A 271 15.87 13.74 24.57
N LYS A 272 14.71 13.10 24.38
CA LYS A 272 13.50 13.77 23.88
C LYS A 272 12.94 14.76 24.89
N MET A 273 12.98 14.44 26.18
CA MET A 273 12.54 15.33 27.24
C MET A 273 13.39 16.60 27.30
N SER A 274 14.72 16.46 27.19
CA SER A 274 15.65 17.60 27.12
C SER A 274 15.45 18.45 25.85
N THR A 275 15.31 17.82 24.69
CA THR A 275 15.29 18.55 23.39
C THR A 275 13.92 19.07 22.95
N LYS A 276 12.82 18.47 23.42
CA LYS A 276 11.44 18.79 23.00
C LYS A 276 10.48 19.07 24.17
N GLY A 277 10.94 18.90 25.40
CA GLY A 277 10.18 19.15 26.61
C GLY A 277 9.27 18.00 27.05
N PRO A 278 8.73 18.08 28.28
CA PRO A 278 7.89 17.03 28.87
C PRO A 278 6.59 16.78 28.10
N LYS A 279 5.86 17.85 27.73
CA LYS A 279 4.58 17.75 27.00
C LYS A 279 4.73 16.96 25.70
N TYR A 280 5.82 17.19 24.96
CA TYR A 280 6.08 16.46 23.73
C TYR A 280 6.34 14.98 24.02
N THR A 281 7.17 14.70 25.03
CA THR A 281 7.58 13.33 25.38
C THR A 281 6.38 12.50 25.82
N THR A 282 5.50 13.04 26.65
CA THR A 282 4.28 12.38 27.11
C THR A 282 3.33 12.06 25.95
N ASN A 283 3.18 12.98 24.99
CA ASN A 283 2.16 12.84 23.93
C ASN A 283 2.66 12.11 22.67
N TYR A 284 3.96 12.15 22.38
CA TYR A 284 4.50 11.72 21.08
C TYR A 284 5.62 10.68 21.14
N THR A 285 6.28 10.46 22.29
CA THR A 285 7.33 9.44 22.42
C THR A 285 6.71 8.08 22.72
N ILE A 286 6.82 7.13 21.79
CA ILE A 286 6.19 5.81 21.90
C ILE A 286 6.68 5.08 23.16
N GLU A 287 7.98 5.11 23.42
CA GLU A 287 8.61 4.44 24.54
C GLU A 287 8.02 4.88 25.88
N ASN A 288 7.68 6.17 26.01
CA ASN A 288 7.08 6.76 27.21
C ASN A 288 5.58 6.51 27.33
N ARG A 289 4.90 6.25 26.20
CA ARG A 289 3.45 6.05 26.14
C ARG A 289 3.01 4.60 26.32
N ARG A 290 3.94 3.66 26.20
CA ARG A 290 3.63 2.24 26.34
C ARG A 290 3.46 1.91 27.82
N LEU A 291 2.36 1.25 28.14
CA LEU A 291 2.12 0.62 29.41
C LEU A 291 2.98 -0.64 29.56
N ASP A 292 3.08 -1.08 30.80
CA ASP A 292 3.84 -2.27 31.18
C ASP A 292 3.38 -3.52 30.45
N PRO A 293 4.27 -4.53 30.37
CA PRO A 293 4.03 -5.68 29.52
C PRO A 293 2.82 -6.50 30.01
N ILE A 294 1.94 -6.89 29.09
CA ILE A 294 0.96 -7.96 29.30
C ILE A 294 1.68 -9.31 29.21
N SER A 295 1.06 -10.39 29.68
CA SER A 295 1.59 -11.77 29.59
C SER A 295 2.31 -12.07 28.27
N PRO A 296 3.43 -12.81 28.32
CA PRO A 296 4.24 -13.10 27.15
C PRO A 296 3.45 -13.86 26.09
N ILE A 297 3.58 -13.41 24.83
CA ILE A 297 3.10 -14.15 23.67
C ILE A 297 4.29 -14.93 23.13
N SER A 298 4.13 -16.23 22.95
CA SER A 298 5.13 -17.07 22.28
C SER A 298 5.03 -16.88 20.76
N PRO A 299 6.02 -16.22 20.12
CA PRO A 299 5.98 -16.06 18.68
C PRO A 299 6.34 -17.38 18.00
N ALA A 300 5.79 -17.61 16.81
CA ALA A 300 6.27 -18.66 15.92
C ALA A 300 7.77 -18.45 15.62
N PHE A 301 8.52 -19.55 15.47
CA PHE A 301 9.95 -19.53 15.18
C PHE A 301 10.32 -18.61 14.00
N SER A 302 9.47 -18.57 12.97
CA SER A 302 9.65 -17.70 11.78
C SER A 302 9.70 -16.20 12.07
N ASN A 303 9.28 -15.77 13.25
CA ASN A 303 9.27 -14.37 13.68
C ASN A 303 10.41 -14.03 14.66
N VAL A 304 11.28 -15.00 14.98
CA VAL A 304 12.43 -14.80 15.86
C VAL A 304 13.66 -14.39 15.04
N PRO A 305 14.35 -13.30 15.38
CA PRO A 305 15.56 -12.89 14.68
C PRO A 305 16.64 -13.96 14.75
N THR A 306 17.31 -14.19 13.63
CA THR A 306 18.49 -15.06 13.53
C THR A 306 19.77 -14.23 13.60
N ASN A 307 20.93 -14.89 13.73
CA ASN A 307 22.26 -14.25 13.74
C ASN A 307 22.52 -13.31 14.92
N LEU A 308 21.79 -13.45 16.03
CA LEU A 308 22.09 -12.75 17.27
C LEU A 308 23.10 -13.55 18.11
N PRO A 309 23.86 -12.89 19.01
CA PRO A 309 24.61 -13.57 20.07
C PRO A 309 23.73 -14.57 20.82
N ILE A 310 24.26 -15.75 21.15
CA ILE A 310 23.50 -16.83 21.79
C ILE A 310 22.82 -16.39 23.09
N ASN A 311 23.45 -15.49 23.86
CA ASN A 311 22.91 -14.95 25.09
C ASN A 311 21.88 -13.82 24.90
N CYS A 312 21.48 -13.48 23.67
CA CYS A 312 20.29 -12.67 23.40
C CYS A 312 19.00 -13.50 23.50
N TYR A 313 19.11 -14.83 23.38
CA TYR A 313 17.99 -15.74 23.46
C TYR A 313 17.81 -16.24 24.90
N ALA A 314 16.58 -16.30 25.38
CA ALA A 314 16.27 -16.85 26.69
C ALA A 314 16.63 -18.34 26.72
N PRO A 315 17.33 -18.83 27.76
CA PRO A 315 17.68 -20.25 27.89
C PRO A 315 16.45 -21.17 27.80
N GLU A 316 15.34 -20.75 28.39
CA GLU A 316 14.06 -21.47 28.37
C GLU A 316 13.51 -21.57 26.95
N TYR A 317 13.65 -20.51 26.15
CA TYR A 317 13.24 -20.53 24.75
C TYR A 317 14.09 -21.48 23.93
N ILE A 318 15.42 -21.43 24.07
CA ILE A 318 16.35 -22.32 23.35
C ILE A 318 16.04 -23.79 23.62
N LYS A 319 15.63 -24.13 24.86
CA LYS A 319 15.22 -25.50 25.24
C LYS A 319 13.96 -25.98 24.50
N THR A 320 13.10 -25.07 24.02
CA THR A 320 11.89 -25.45 23.27
C THR A 320 12.17 -25.73 21.78
N LEU A 321 13.38 -25.43 21.29
CA LEU A 321 13.73 -25.57 19.89
C LEU A 321 14.22 -26.96 19.54
N THR A 322 13.85 -27.43 18.34
CA THR A 322 14.45 -28.60 17.71
C THR A 322 15.90 -28.32 17.31
N ASP A 323 16.69 -29.37 17.07
CA ASP A 323 18.10 -29.18 16.66
C ASP A 323 18.22 -28.47 15.31
N THR A 324 17.31 -28.75 14.37
CA THR A 324 17.22 -28.01 13.11
C THR A 324 16.94 -26.53 13.34
N GLN A 325 16.04 -26.18 14.28
CA GLN A 325 15.75 -24.78 14.62
C GLN A 325 16.95 -24.08 15.26
N LYS A 326 17.71 -24.78 16.13
CA LYS A 326 18.95 -24.24 16.70
C LYS A 326 20.00 -23.94 15.63
N ILE A 327 20.15 -24.84 14.64
CA ILE A 327 21.02 -24.61 13.48
C ILE A 327 20.53 -23.39 12.67
N LEU A 328 19.22 -23.29 12.41
CA LEU A 328 18.63 -22.18 11.66
C LEU A 328 18.71 -20.83 12.38
N LEU A 329 18.79 -20.80 13.72
CA LEU A 329 19.06 -19.55 14.45
C LEU A 329 20.40 -18.93 14.07
N ASN A 330 21.37 -19.75 13.69
CA ASN A 330 22.73 -19.34 13.32
C ASN A 330 23.32 -18.35 14.35
N SER A 331 23.24 -18.71 15.64
CA SER A 331 23.63 -17.82 16.73
C SER A 331 25.13 -17.51 16.71
N LYS A 332 25.48 -16.26 17.03
CA LYS A 332 26.86 -15.81 17.20
C LYS A 332 27.38 -16.10 18.62
N PRO A 333 28.70 -16.04 18.86
CA PRO A 333 29.26 -16.09 20.20
C PRO A 333 28.60 -15.10 21.16
N ALA A 334 28.60 -15.44 22.45
CA ALA A 334 28.01 -14.60 23.48
C ALA A 334 28.76 -13.27 23.62
N ILE A 335 28.01 -12.19 23.91
CA ILE A 335 28.57 -10.87 24.19
C ILE A 335 28.58 -10.54 25.69
N ASN A 336 29.44 -9.62 26.11
CA ASN A 336 29.49 -9.17 27.50
C ASN A 336 28.42 -8.10 27.78
N PHE A 337 27.18 -8.54 28.07
CA PHE A 337 26.08 -7.64 28.43
C PHE A 337 26.38 -6.75 29.64
N PRO A 338 26.97 -7.24 30.75
CA PRO A 338 27.35 -6.38 31.88
C PRO A 338 28.26 -5.22 31.48
N ALA A 339 29.30 -5.48 30.68
CA ALA A 339 30.19 -4.43 30.19
C ALA A 339 29.44 -3.42 29.30
N LEU A 340 28.60 -3.90 28.39
CA LEU A 340 27.78 -3.04 27.52
C LEU A 340 26.80 -2.17 28.33
N LEU A 341 26.12 -2.74 29.33
CA LEU A 341 25.20 -2.01 30.19
C LEU A 341 25.92 -0.94 31.00
N ASN A 342 27.14 -1.21 31.49
CA ASN A 342 27.96 -0.21 32.18
C ASN A 342 28.35 0.94 31.25
N MET A 343 28.75 0.65 30.00
CA MET A 343 29.07 1.70 29.01
C MET A 343 27.88 2.60 28.69
N ILE A 344 26.65 2.08 28.80
CA ILE A 344 25.40 2.80 28.51
C ILE A 344 24.90 3.61 29.73
N GLN A 345 25.32 3.27 30.95
CA GLN A 345 24.92 3.96 32.17
C GLN A 345 25.68 5.27 32.42
N ILE A 346 26.83 5.49 31.78
CA ILE A 346 27.59 6.73 31.90
C ILE A 346 26.74 7.87 31.30
N PRO A 347 26.44 8.94 32.07
CA PRO A 347 25.64 10.04 31.56
C PRO A 347 26.32 10.63 30.32
N CYS A 348 25.58 10.74 29.21
CA CYS A 348 25.91 11.78 28.24
C CYS A 348 25.66 13.11 28.97
N GLU A 349 26.74 13.74 29.45
CA GLU A 349 26.75 15.17 29.81
C GLU A 349 26.39 16.03 28.59
#